data_AF-A0A5C7ML60-F1
#
_entry.id   AF-A0A5C7ML60-F1
#
_cell.length_a   1.000
_cell.length_b   1.000
_cell.length_c   1.000
_cell.angle_alpha   90.00
_cell.angle_beta   90.00
_cell.angle_gamma   90.00
#
_symmetry.space_group_name_H-M   'P 1'
#
loop_
_entity.id
_entity.type
_entity.pdbx_description
1 polymer ?
#
loop_
_entity_poly.entity_id
_entity_poly.type
_entity_poly.pdbx_seq_one_letter_code
_entity_poly.pdbx_strand_id
1 'polypeptide(L)'
;MDRKQFLKTIGGGTLAMTLAPNLLLAENLNFLEKNSANKLTILHTNDQHSRIEPFDSSYSRNPNQGGFARRAALIQKIRKEESNVLLLDSGDIFQGTPYFNFFGGELEFKLMSMMGYDAATMGNHDFDNGLEGFKKVQPNAKFPFICSNYDFKNTILDGQTIPYKIFNKNGIKVGIFGVGIQLEGLVGKKQYLETKYLNPVEMAQQYSDVLRNEKKCDLVICLSHIGYDYKDDPKKVSDKILATQTEGIDLILGGHTHTFLPEPQNFINRKGKNVLVNQVGWAGLLLGKIDFYFDKNKNVKNISWNNQVIDDSILV
;
A
#
# COMPACT_ATOMS: atom_id res chain seq x y z
N MET A 1 49.65 39.60 21.85
CA MET A 1 51.00 39.07 22.15
C MET A 1 50.80 37.75 22.88
N ASP A 2 50.64 36.63 22.19
CA ASP A 2 51.67 35.90 21.42
C ASP A 2 52.81 35.36 22.31
N ARG A 3 52.81 34.03 22.46
CA ARG A 3 53.92 33.18 22.89
C ARG A 3 54.15 32.16 21.77
N LYS A 4 55.00 32.54 20.82
CA LYS A 4 56.22 31.80 20.42
C LYS A 4 56.21 30.31 20.80
N GLN A 5 56.14 29.45 19.80
CA GLN A 5 57.29 28.72 19.19
C GLN A 5 57.55 27.36 19.83
N PHE A 6 57.41 26.29 19.04
CA PHE A 6 58.56 25.40 18.79
C PHE A 6 58.37 24.56 17.50
N LEU A 7 59.09 24.97 16.44
CA LEU A 7 59.72 24.18 15.36
C LEU A 7 58.86 23.15 14.59
N LYS A 8 58.48 23.34 13.31
CA LYS A 8 59.27 23.29 12.04
C LYS A 8 60.23 22.09 11.85
N THR A 9 59.70 21.08 11.13
CA THR A 9 60.22 20.46 9.88
C THR A 9 61.45 19.52 9.88
N ILE A 10 61.38 18.55 8.95
CA ILE A 10 62.43 17.68 8.34
C ILE A 10 62.59 16.32 9.07
N GLY A 11 62.58 15.14 8.43
CA GLY A 11 62.63 14.75 7.03
C GLY A 11 62.45 13.22 6.92
N GLY A 12 62.26 12.72 5.70
CA GLY A 12 61.78 11.37 5.42
C GLY A 12 62.71 10.21 5.78
N GLY A 13 62.14 9.01 5.73
CA GLY A 13 62.90 7.76 5.78
C GLY A 13 62.08 6.53 6.17
N THR A 14 61.91 5.64 5.19
CA THR A 14 61.78 4.16 5.31
C THR A 14 60.51 3.50 5.86
N LEU A 15 59.80 2.92 4.88
CA LEU A 15 59.10 1.64 4.87
C LEU A 15 59.46 0.61 5.98
N ALA A 16 58.39 -0.11 6.36
CA ALA A 16 58.34 -1.53 6.77
C ALA A 16 58.50 -1.89 8.26
N MET A 17 57.36 -2.05 8.94
CA MET A 17 57.02 -3.17 9.85
C MET A 17 55.51 -3.42 9.72
N THR A 18 55.05 -4.28 8.82
CA THR A 18 54.69 -5.70 9.06
C THR A 18 53.73 -5.92 10.23
N LEU A 19 52.52 -6.40 9.89
CA LEU A 19 51.79 -7.55 10.47
C LEU A 19 50.31 -7.28 10.73
N ALA A 20 49.47 -7.69 9.77
CA ALA A 20 48.28 -8.52 9.92
C ALA A 20 47.24 -8.12 8.85
N PRO A 21 46.98 -8.96 7.83
CA PRO A 21 45.78 -8.76 7.02
C PRO A 21 44.58 -8.98 7.94
N ASN A 22 43.72 -7.97 8.03
CA ASN A 22 42.36 -8.09 8.57
C ASN A 22 41.59 -9.14 7.77
N LEU A 23 41.81 -10.41 8.10
CA LEU A 23 41.10 -11.56 7.56
C LEU A 23 39.91 -11.89 8.47
N LEU A 24 39.09 -10.90 8.81
CA LEU A 24 37.86 -11.08 9.60
C LEU A 24 36.70 -10.17 9.15
N LEU A 25 36.70 -9.72 7.89
CA LEU A 25 35.60 -8.93 7.32
C LEU A 25 34.94 -9.57 6.08
N ALA A 26 35.19 -10.86 5.83
CA ALA A 26 34.57 -11.57 4.71
C ALA A 26 33.26 -12.32 5.07
N GLU A 27 32.89 -12.43 6.34
CA GLU A 27 31.64 -13.13 6.73
C GLU A 27 30.38 -12.27 6.63
N ASN A 28 30.49 -10.93 6.61
CA ASN A 28 29.33 -10.04 6.53
C ASN A 28 28.94 -9.59 5.11
N LEU A 29 29.79 -9.82 4.10
CA LEU A 29 29.44 -9.51 2.70
C LEU A 29 28.50 -10.58 2.10
N ASN A 30 28.62 -11.83 2.54
CA ASN A 30 27.73 -12.93 2.13
C ASN A 30 26.31 -12.84 2.72
N PHE A 31 26.10 -12.05 3.78
CA PHE A 31 24.76 -11.82 4.34
C PHE A 31 24.00 -10.72 3.59
N LEU A 32 24.72 -9.72 3.04
CA LEU A 32 24.11 -8.62 2.30
C LEU A 32 23.76 -8.99 0.86
N GLU A 33 24.55 -9.85 0.20
CA GLU A 33 24.27 -10.29 -1.18
C GLU A 33 23.11 -11.30 -1.30
N LYS A 34 22.66 -11.92 -0.20
CA LYS A 34 21.56 -12.91 -0.21
C LYS A 34 20.20 -12.39 0.26
N ASN A 35 20.10 -11.13 0.70
CA ASN A 35 18.89 -10.58 1.31
C ASN A 35 17.85 -10.03 0.32
N SER A 36 18.20 -9.77 -0.95
CA SER A 36 17.22 -9.28 -1.94
C SER A 36 16.25 -10.36 -2.44
N ALA A 37 16.70 -11.62 -2.52
CA ALA A 37 15.89 -12.72 -3.05
C ALA A 37 14.68 -13.07 -2.17
N ASN A 38 14.74 -12.82 -0.86
CA ASN A 38 13.65 -13.15 0.07
C ASN A 38 12.94 -11.90 0.62
N LYS A 39 13.06 -10.78 -0.07
CA LYS A 39 12.37 -9.54 0.29
C LYS A 39 11.17 -9.33 -0.63
N LEU A 40 10.03 -8.97 -0.04
CA LEU A 40 8.85 -8.48 -0.74
C LEU A 40 8.53 -7.07 -0.23
N THR A 41 8.47 -6.12 -1.15
CA THR A 41 8.07 -4.73 -0.86
C THR A 41 6.63 -4.53 -1.27
N ILE A 42 5.80 -4.12 -0.31
CA ILE A 42 4.43 -3.68 -0.52
C ILE A 42 4.41 -2.16 -0.47
N LEU A 43 4.05 -1.55 -1.60
CA LEU A 43 3.73 -0.13 -1.71
C LEU A 43 2.22 0.01 -1.68
N HIS A 44 1.71 1.02 -0.96
CA HIS A 44 0.27 1.23 -0.93
C HIS A 44 -0.15 2.69 -0.79
N THR A 45 -1.34 2.96 -1.32
CA THR A 45 -2.06 4.23 -1.21
C THR A 45 -3.54 3.97 -0.91
N ASN A 46 -4.23 5.01 -0.49
CA ASN A 46 -5.66 5.03 -0.24
C ASN A 46 -6.18 6.46 -0.39
N ASP A 47 -7.49 6.62 -0.62
CA ASP A 47 -8.20 7.91 -0.58
C ASP A 47 -7.51 8.99 -1.44
N GLN A 48 -7.17 8.65 -2.68
CA GLN A 48 -6.41 9.55 -3.57
C GLN A 48 -7.23 10.78 -3.96
N HIS A 49 -8.55 10.64 -4.02
CA HIS A 49 -9.50 11.72 -4.25
C HIS A 49 -9.18 12.63 -5.44
N SER A 50 -8.79 12.04 -6.57
CA SER A 50 -8.46 12.77 -7.80
C SER A 50 -7.39 13.87 -7.59
N ARG A 51 -6.53 13.75 -6.58
CA ARG A 51 -5.45 14.72 -6.32
C ARG A 51 -4.29 14.50 -7.30
N ILE A 52 -4.51 14.85 -8.56
CA ILE A 52 -3.54 14.67 -9.65
C ILE A 52 -2.32 15.57 -9.45
N GLU A 53 -2.55 16.85 -9.17
CA GLU A 53 -1.51 17.83 -8.90
C GLU A 53 -1.18 17.91 -7.41
N PRO A 54 0.03 18.33 -7.05
CA PRO A 54 0.35 18.71 -5.67
C PRO A 54 -0.60 19.79 -5.14
N PHE A 55 -0.70 19.88 -3.82
CA PHE A 55 -1.28 21.05 -3.17
C PHE A 55 -0.44 22.29 -3.48
N ASP A 56 -1.12 23.40 -3.77
CA ASP A 56 -0.46 24.65 -4.09
C ASP A 56 0.37 25.17 -2.90
N SER A 57 1.50 25.81 -3.20
CA SER A 57 2.41 26.38 -2.19
C SER A 57 1.74 27.36 -1.21
N SER A 58 0.65 28.01 -1.61
CA SER A 58 -0.10 28.96 -0.80
C SER A 58 -1.01 28.31 0.24
N TYR A 59 -1.19 26.98 0.20
CA TYR A 59 -2.08 26.28 1.12
C TYR A 59 -1.48 26.25 2.53
N SER A 60 -2.33 26.49 3.53
CA SER A 60 -1.90 26.47 4.94
C SER A 60 -1.60 25.06 5.46
N ARG A 61 -2.09 24.02 4.78
CA ARG A 61 -1.86 22.61 5.11
C ARG A 61 -1.29 21.90 3.90
N ASN A 62 -0.23 21.14 4.13
CA ASN A 62 0.44 20.31 3.13
C ASN A 62 0.91 21.09 1.88
N PRO A 63 1.46 22.33 2.00
CA PRO A 63 1.91 23.08 0.83
C PRO A 63 2.97 22.29 0.06
N ASN A 64 2.89 22.30 -1.27
CA ASN A 64 3.79 21.55 -2.16
C ASN A 64 3.80 20.03 -1.94
N GLN A 65 2.83 19.43 -1.25
CA GLN A 65 2.78 17.99 -1.04
C GLN A 65 1.82 17.28 -2.02
N GLY A 66 2.00 15.98 -2.18
CA GLY A 66 1.23 15.10 -3.06
C GLY A 66 1.58 15.25 -4.53
N GLY A 67 0.65 14.81 -5.36
CA GLY A 67 0.75 14.83 -6.81
C GLY A 67 1.22 13.51 -7.41
N PHE A 68 0.58 13.14 -8.51
CA PHE A 68 0.78 11.87 -9.19
C PHE A 68 2.18 11.76 -9.82
N ALA A 69 2.72 12.86 -10.35
CA ALA A 69 4.03 12.87 -11.00
C ALA A 69 5.18 12.54 -10.02
N ARG A 70 5.18 13.17 -8.84
CA ARG A 70 6.16 12.89 -7.77
C ARG A 70 6.01 11.48 -7.24
N ARG A 71 4.77 11.04 -7.01
CA ARG A 71 4.51 9.65 -6.61
C ARG A 71 5.05 8.66 -7.64
N ALA A 72 4.85 8.91 -8.94
CA ALA A 72 5.39 8.08 -10.01
C ALA A 72 6.92 8.03 -9.99
N ALA A 73 7.59 9.16 -9.81
CA ALA A 73 9.05 9.24 -9.70
C ALA A 73 9.57 8.43 -8.49
N LEU A 74 8.93 8.56 -7.33
CA LEU A 74 9.27 7.79 -6.13
C LEU A 74 9.06 6.28 -6.32
N ILE A 75 7.91 5.87 -6.87
CA ILE A 75 7.63 4.46 -7.18
C ILE A 75 8.68 3.90 -8.16
N GLN A 76 9.04 4.67 -9.19
CA GLN A 76 10.05 4.26 -10.16
C GLN A 76 11.43 4.10 -9.51
N LYS A 77 11.81 5.02 -8.61
CA LYS A 77 13.05 4.91 -7.83
C LYS A 77 13.05 3.61 -7.01
N ILE A 78 11.99 3.36 -6.24
CA ILE A 78 11.88 2.15 -5.41
C ILE A 78 11.96 0.89 -6.27
N ARG A 79 11.32 0.85 -7.44
CA ARG A 79 11.40 -0.31 -8.35
C ARG A 79 12.76 -0.53 -9.01
N LYS A 80 13.64 0.49 -9.04
CA LYS A 80 15.04 0.32 -9.44
C LYS A 80 15.87 -0.30 -8.31
N GLU A 81 15.48 -0.07 -7.07
CA GLU A 81 16.19 -0.53 -5.86
C GLU A 81 15.68 -1.90 -5.38
N GLU A 82 14.42 -2.23 -5.61
CA GLU A 82 13.73 -3.42 -5.08
C GLU A 82 13.24 -4.33 -6.23
N SER A 83 13.57 -5.62 -6.17
CA SER A 83 13.22 -6.57 -7.25
C SER A 83 11.79 -7.12 -7.17
N ASN A 84 11.20 -7.18 -5.97
CA ASN A 84 9.89 -7.78 -5.72
C ASN A 84 8.94 -6.75 -5.13
N VAL A 85 8.29 -5.98 -5.99
CA VAL A 85 7.37 -4.91 -5.57
C VAL A 85 5.93 -5.27 -5.95
N LEU A 86 5.00 -5.04 -5.04
CA LEU A 86 3.56 -4.93 -5.31
C LEU A 86 3.13 -3.51 -4.94
N LEU A 87 2.41 -2.84 -5.84
CA LEU A 87 1.80 -1.53 -5.62
C LEU A 87 0.28 -1.68 -5.58
N LEU A 88 -0.33 -1.33 -4.45
CA LEU A 88 -1.73 -1.60 -4.16
C LEU A 88 -2.48 -0.31 -3.80
N ASP A 89 -3.77 -0.26 -4.08
CA ASP A 89 -4.62 0.86 -3.67
C ASP A 89 -5.87 0.40 -2.92
N SER A 90 -6.19 1.08 -1.81
CA SER A 90 -7.33 0.74 -0.97
C SER A 90 -8.62 1.50 -1.30
N GLY A 91 -8.77 2.10 -2.48
CA GLY A 91 -10.02 2.69 -2.95
C GLY A 91 -10.16 4.20 -2.69
N ASP A 92 -11.29 4.76 -3.12
CA ASP A 92 -11.53 6.21 -3.25
C ASP A 92 -10.45 6.87 -4.12
N ILE A 93 -10.29 6.30 -5.30
CA ILE A 93 -9.43 6.85 -6.35
C ILE A 93 -10.09 8.13 -6.91
N PHE A 94 -11.41 8.07 -7.06
CA PHE A 94 -12.25 9.12 -7.63
C PHE A 94 -12.67 10.20 -6.63
N GLN A 95 -13.32 11.24 -7.17
CA GLN A 95 -13.93 12.39 -6.49
C GLN A 95 -12.96 13.24 -5.64
N GLY A 96 -13.03 14.57 -5.76
CA GLY A 96 -12.32 15.48 -4.84
C GLY A 96 -11.63 16.66 -5.49
N THR A 97 -11.41 16.63 -6.81
CA THR A 97 -10.90 17.76 -7.58
C THR A 97 -11.65 17.93 -8.91
N PRO A 98 -11.53 19.09 -9.59
CA PRO A 98 -12.12 19.29 -10.91
C PRO A 98 -11.68 18.29 -11.98
N TYR A 99 -10.54 17.59 -11.80
CA TYR A 99 -10.10 16.55 -12.74
C TYR A 99 -11.15 15.45 -12.87
N PHE A 100 -11.68 14.94 -11.76
CA PHE A 100 -12.73 13.93 -11.80
C PHE A 100 -14.00 14.43 -12.50
N ASN A 101 -14.41 15.68 -12.24
CA ASN A 101 -15.61 16.26 -12.87
C ASN A 101 -15.47 16.35 -14.40
N PHE A 102 -14.25 16.62 -14.89
CA PHE A 102 -14.00 16.79 -16.33
C PHE A 102 -13.70 15.46 -17.04
N PHE A 103 -12.92 14.58 -16.41
CA PHE A 103 -12.43 13.33 -17.03
C PHE A 103 -13.19 12.08 -16.57
N GLY A 104 -14.05 12.18 -15.56
CA GLY A 104 -14.92 11.09 -15.09
C GLY A 104 -14.21 9.88 -14.50
N GLY A 105 -12.92 9.97 -14.15
CA GLY A 105 -12.09 8.85 -13.67
C GLY A 105 -11.09 8.30 -14.69
N GLU A 106 -11.16 8.71 -15.95
CA GLU A 106 -10.27 8.21 -17.01
C GLU A 106 -8.80 8.58 -16.75
N LEU A 107 -8.55 9.81 -16.29
CA LEU A 107 -7.20 10.31 -16.06
C LEU A 107 -6.52 9.55 -14.92
N GLU A 108 -7.24 9.34 -13.83
CA GLU A 108 -6.79 8.64 -12.64
C GLU A 108 -6.33 7.21 -13.01
N PHE A 109 -7.18 6.46 -13.71
CA PHE A 109 -6.87 5.09 -14.11
C PHE A 109 -5.72 5.00 -15.11
N LYS A 110 -5.61 5.94 -16.07
CA LYS A 110 -4.46 5.99 -16.97
C LYS A 110 -3.16 6.21 -16.20
N LEU A 111 -3.13 7.19 -15.30
CA LEU A 111 -1.92 7.52 -14.54
C LEU A 111 -1.54 6.38 -13.57
N MET A 112 -2.50 5.78 -12.87
CA MET A 112 -2.23 4.60 -12.03
C MET A 112 -1.73 3.42 -12.86
N SER A 113 -2.26 3.22 -14.06
CA SER A 113 -1.76 2.18 -14.97
C SER A 113 -0.34 2.45 -15.45
N MET A 114 0.00 3.71 -15.76
CA MET A 114 1.36 4.12 -16.09
C MET A 114 2.32 3.95 -14.90
N MET A 115 1.84 4.19 -13.67
CA MET A 115 2.58 3.88 -12.43
C MET A 115 2.64 2.38 -12.15
N GLY A 116 1.92 1.54 -12.89
CA GLY A 116 1.92 0.09 -12.75
C GLY A 116 1.35 -0.40 -11.42
N TYR A 117 0.22 0.14 -10.96
CA TYR A 117 -0.51 -0.50 -9.84
C TYR A 117 -0.78 -1.97 -10.18
N ASP A 118 -0.67 -2.86 -9.19
CA ASP A 118 -0.87 -4.30 -9.35
C ASP A 118 -2.33 -4.69 -9.08
N ALA A 119 -3.02 -3.99 -8.18
CA ALA A 119 -4.44 -4.16 -7.86
C ALA A 119 -4.99 -2.96 -7.07
N ALA A 120 -6.32 -2.80 -7.09
CA ALA A 120 -7.04 -1.88 -6.21
C ALA A 120 -8.31 -2.54 -5.66
N THR A 121 -8.87 -2.04 -4.55
CA THR A 121 -10.27 -2.27 -4.18
C THR A 121 -11.12 -1.04 -4.53
N MET A 122 -12.43 -1.10 -4.30
CA MET A 122 -13.35 0.02 -4.49
C MET A 122 -13.73 0.64 -3.15
N GLY A 123 -13.65 1.97 -3.09
CA GLY A 123 -14.25 2.78 -2.04
C GLY A 123 -15.64 3.28 -2.41
N ASN A 124 -16.23 4.11 -1.54
CA ASN A 124 -17.57 4.64 -1.77
C ASN A 124 -17.60 5.67 -2.91
N HIS A 125 -16.56 6.50 -3.05
CA HIS A 125 -16.49 7.52 -4.09
C HIS A 125 -16.23 6.95 -5.49
N ASP A 126 -15.79 5.69 -5.58
CA ASP A 126 -15.68 4.99 -6.86
C ASP A 126 -17.05 4.72 -7.51
N PHE A 127 -18.15 4.94 -6.77
CA PHE A 127 -19.53 4.86 -7.24
C PHE A 127 -20.14 6.23 -7.60
N ASP A 128 -19.44 7.35 -7.44
CA ASP A 128 -20.05 8.69 -7.56
C ASP A 128 -20.67 8.98 -8.93
N ASN A 129 -20.05 8.48 -10.01
CA ASN A 129 -20.59 8.56 -11.38
C ASN A 129 -21.50 7.36 -11.74
N GLY A 130 -21.92 6.60 -10.74
CA GLY A 130 -22.68 5.37 -10.89
C GLY A 130 -21.86 4.23 -11.51
N LEU A 131 -22.49 3.06 -11.60
CA LEU A 131 -21.88 1.87 -12.20
C LEU A 131 -21.49 2.11 -13.66
N GLU A 132 -22.28 2.89 -14.40
CA GLU A 132 -22.05 3.24 -15.81
C GLU A 132 -20.79 4.09 -15.96
N GLY A 133 -20.61 5.07 -15.08
CA GLY A 133 -19.43 5.92 -15.04
C GLY A 133 -18.17 5.10 -14.79
N PHE A 134 -18.19 4.26 -13.76
CA PHE A 134 -17.08 3.36 -13.45
C PHE A 134 -16.75 2.44 -14.63
N LYS A 135 -17.74 1.72 -15.17
CA LYS A 135 -17.57 0.78 -16.28
C LYS A 135 -17.02 1.47 -17.53
N LYS A 136 -17.46 2.69 -17.82
CA LYS A 136 -17.00 3.48 -18.97
C LYS A 136 -15.49 3.73 -18.92
N VAL A 137 -14.95 4.06 -17.75
CA VAL A 137 -13.52 4.42 -17.61
C VAL A 137 -12.65 3.21 -17.25
N GLN A 138 -13.23 2.13 -16.72
CA GLN A 138 -12.53 0.91 -16.32
C GLN A 138 -11.51 0.34 -17.33
N PRO A 139 -11.72 0.37 -18.66
CA PRO A 139 -10.72 -0.11 -19.62
C PRO A 139 -9.35 0.59 -19.56
N ASN A 140 -9.29 1.77 -18.93
CA ASN A 140 -8.06 2.51 -18.69
C ASN A 140 -7.24 1.95 -17.51
N ALA A 141 -7.86 1.20 -16.58
CA ALA A 141 -7.17 0.51 -15.51
C ALA A 141 -6.53 -0.78 -16.05
N LYS A 142 -5.20 -0.86 -16.05
CA LYS A 142 -4.43 -2.05 -16.45
C LYS A 142 -4.15 -2.99 -15.27
N PHE A 143 -4.94 -2.84 -14.22
CA PHE A 143 -4.93 -3.64 -13.00
C PHE A 143 -6.36 -4.03 -12.64
N PRO A 144 -6.56 -5.18 -11.97
CA PRO A 144 -7.88 -5.62 -11.55
C PRO A 144 -8.37 -4.84 -10.32
N PHE A 145 -9.68 -4.69 -10.25
CA PHE A 145 -10.37 -4.36 -9.01
C PHE A 145 -10.70 -5.64 -8.24
N ILE A 146 -10.26 -5.73 -6.99
CA ILE A 146 -10.46 -6.85 -6.10
C ILE A 146 -11.52 -6.50 -5.07
N CYS A 147 -12.73 -7.05 -5.21
CA CYS A 147 -13.87 -6.80 -4.33
C CYS A 147 -14.53 -8.12 -3.95
N SER A 148 -14.53 -8.43 -2.66
CA SER A 148 -14.98 -9.70 -2.10
C SER A 148 -16.39 -9.63 -1.51
N ASN A 149 -16.84 -8.44 -1.07
CA ASN A 149 -18.10 -8.26 -0.34
C ASN A 149 -19.13 -7.37 -1.06
N TYR A 150 -18.89 -7.04 -2.33
CA TYR A 150 -19.92 -6.52 -3.22
C TYR A 150 -20.33 -7.61 -4.22
N ASP A 151 -21.61 -7.96 -4.20
CA ASP A 151 -22.19 -8.84 -5.21
C ASP A 151 -22.83 -8.00 -6.32
N PHE A 152 -22.21 -8.03 -7.50
CA PHE A 152 -22.60 -7.31 -8.69
C PHE A 152 -23.44 -8.14 -9.67
N LYS A 153 -23.86 -9.37 -9.35
CA LYS A 153 -24.54 -10.29 -10.29
C LYS A 153 -25.74 -9.69 -11.03
N ASN A 154 -26.45 -8.76 -10.39
CA ASN A 154 -27.62 -8.10 -10.97
C ASN A 154 -27.32 -6.68 -11.47
N THR A 155 -26.06 -6.38 -11.75
CA THR A 155 -25.63 -5.06 -12.22
C THR A 155 -24.73 -5.18 -13.44
N ILE A 156 -24.45 -4.04 -14.07
CA ILE A 156 -23.54 -3.99 -15.22
C ILE A 156 -22.08 -4.26 -14.85
N LEU A 157 -21.72 -4.29 -13.57
CA LEU A 157 -20.39 -4.64 -13.08
C LEU A 157 -20.22 -6.13 -12.82
N ASP A 158 -21.20 -6.97 -13.16
CA ASP A 158 -21.02 -8.43 -13.08
C ASP A 158 -19.79 -8.88 -13.89
N GLY A 159 -18.94 -9.68 -13.26
CA GLY A 159 -17.66 -10.13 -13.80
C GLY A 159 -16.62 -9.04 -14.06
N GLN A 160 -16.87 -7.78 -13.67
CA GLN A 160 -15.90 -6.67 -13.87
C GLN A 160 -14.91 -6.52 -12.70
N THR A 161 -15.21 -7.11 -11.55
CA THR A 161 -14.32 -7.23 -10.40
C THR A 161 -14.05 -8.70 -10.10
N ILE A 162 -12.97 -8.97 -9.37
CA ILE A 162 -12.62 -10.32 -8.92
C ILE A 162 -12.61 -10.38 -7.39
N PRO A 163 -12.97 -11.52 -6.77
CA PRO A 163 -13.03 -11.60 -5.32
C PRO A 163 -11.66 -11.66 -4.65
N TYR A 164 -10.67 -12.22 -5.32
CA TYR A 164 -9.29 -12.30 -4.87
C TYR A 164 -8.33 -12.49 -6.05
N LYS A 165 -7.05 -12.27 -5.82
CA LYS A 165 -5.97 -12.55 -6.77
C LYS A 165 -4.74 -13.07 -6.04
N ILE A 166 -4.00 -13.97 -6.68
CA ILE A 166 -2.71 -14.46 -6.18
C ILE A 166 -1.61 -13.91 -7.07
N PHE A 167 -0.64 -13.26 -6.45
CA PHE A 167 0.60 -12.82 -7.09
C PHE A 167 1.73 -13.74 -6.66
N ASN A 168 2.67 -14.00 -7.58
CA ASN A 168 3.89 -14.72 -7.27
C ASN A 168 5.08 -13.78 -7.50
N LYS A 169 5.82 -13.45 -6.43
CA LYS A 169 7.01 -12.61 -6.48
C LYS A 169 8.19 -13.45 -5.97
N ASN A 170 9.06 -13.87 -6.88
CA ASN A 170 10.20 -14.74 -6.60
C ASN A 170 9.85 -15.99 -5.76
N GLY A 171 8.73 -16.66 -6.08
CA GLY A 171 8.27 -17.85 -5.38
C GLY A 171 7.42 -17.58 -4.14
N ILE A 172 7.30 -16.34 -3.66
CA ILE A 172 6.39 -15.96 -2.58
C ILE A 172 4.98 -15.75 -3.16
N LYS A 173 4.03 -16.58 -2.73
CA LYS A 173 2.61 -16.49 -3.11
C LYS A 173 1.88 -15.51 -2.18
N VAL A 174 1.51 -14.36 -2.74
CA VAL A 174 0.77 -13.31 -2.05
C VAL A 174 -0.69 -13.37 -2.48
N GLY A 175 -1.57 -13.79 -1.58
CA GLY A 175 -3.01 -13.76 -1.76
C GLY A 175 -3.56 -12.39 -1.38
N ILE A 176 -4.35 -11.78 -2.26
CA ILE A 176 -4.97 -10.48 -2.02
C ILE A 176 -6.47 -10.60 -2.24
N PHE A 177 -7.27 -10.18 -1.27
CA PHE A 177 -8.72 -10.01 -1.38
C PHE A 177 -9.07 -8.58 -0.95
N GLY A 178 -10.33 -8.14 -1.13
CA GLY A 178 -10.69 -6.76 -0.83
C GLY A 178 -12.09 -6.60 -0.27
N VAL A 179 -12.27 -5.69 0.69
CA VAL A 179 -13.59 -5.40 1.29
C VAL A 179 -13.88 -3.91 1.18
N GLY A 180 -15.08 -3.57 0.72
CA GLY A 180 -15.58 -2.19 0.66
C GLY A 180 -16.58 -1.91 1.79
N ILE A 181 -16.90 -0.62 1.99
CA ILE A 181 -17.86 -0.15 3.00
C ILE A 181 -19.33 -0.34 2.58
N GLN A 182 -20.25 -0.33 3.55
CA GLN A 182 -21.68 -0.26 3.25
C GLN A 182 -22.02 1.03 2.49
N LEU A 183 -22.54 0.88 1.27
CA LEU A 183 -22.87 2.00 0.39
C LEU A 183 -24.16 2.73 0.81
N GLU A 184 -25.11 2.01 1.41
CA GLU A 184 -26.35 2.60 1.91
C GLU A 184 -26.05 3.66 2.98
N GLY A 185 -26.55 4.87 2.79
CA GLY A 185 -26.28 6.02 3.65
C GLY A 185 -25.03 6.83 3.29
N LEU A 186 -24.16 6.32 2.42
CA LEU A 186 -22.96 7.04 1.91
C LEU A 186 -23.09 7.40 0.43
N VAL A 187 -23.71 6.52 -0.36
CA VAL A 187 -23.86 6.64 -1.80
C VAL A 187 -25.34 6.60 -2.14
N GLY A 188 -25.77 7.40 -3.12
CA GLY A 188 -27.16 7.39 -3.56
C GLY A 188 -27.54 6.03 -4.16
N LYS A 189 -28.77 5.56 -3.89
CA LYS A 189 -29.26 4.26 -4.37
C LYS A 189 -29.16 4.10 -5.89
N LYS A 190 -29.31 5.19 -6.64
CA LYS A 190 -29.22 5.18 -8.12
C LYS A 190 -27.81 4.91 -8.64
N GLN A 191 -26.78 5.17 -7.82
CA GLN A 191 -25.38 5.02 -8.21
C GLN A 191 -24.87 3.59 -8.03
N TYR A 192 -25.32 2.88 -6.99
CA TYR A 192 -24.90 1.50 -6.74
C TYR A 192 -25.94 0.45 -7.15
N LEU A 193 -27.17 0.86 -7.49
CA LEU A 193 -28.24 0.00 -8.01
C LEU A 193 -28.36 -1.30 -7.18
N GLU A 194 -28.35 -2.45 -7.85
CA GLU A 194 -28.68 -3.74 -7.27
C GLU A 194 -27.46 -4.42 -6.65
N THR A 195 -26.35 -3.69 -6.50
CA THR A 195 -25.15 -4.13 -5.79
C THR A 195 -25.53 -4.51 -4.38
N LYS A 196 -25.32 -5.79 -4.01
CA LYS A 196 -25.57 -6.25 -2.65
C LYS A 196 -24.30 -6.12 -1.83
N TYR A 197 -24.45 -5.58 -0.64
CA TYR A 197 -23.40 -5.54 0.37
C TYR A 197 -23.45 -6.80 1.22
N LEU A 198 -22.35 -7.55 1.24
CA LEU A 198 -22.17 -8.74 2.07
C LEU A 198 -21.38 -8.36 3.34
N ASN A 199 -21.56 -9.12 4.41
CA ASN A 199 -20.86 -8.86 5.67
C ASN A 199 -19.33 -8.94 5.44
N PRO A 200 -18.59 -7.85 5.67
CA PRO A 200 -17.15 -7.81 5.38
C PRO A 200 -16.33 -8.75 6.26
N VAL A 201 -16.73 -9.03 7.50
CA VAL A 201 -16.03 -9.96 8.40
C VAL A 201 -16.19 -11.39 7.91
N GLU A 202 -17.40 -11.78 7.52
CA GLU A 202 -17.69 -13.12 6.97
C GLU A 202 -16.92 -13.33 5.66
N MET A 203 -16.95 -12.36 4.75
CA MET A 203 -16.24 -12.46 3.47
C MET A 203 -14.72 -12.45 3.67
N ALA A 204 -14.20 -11.65 4.59
CA ALA A 204 -12.77 -11.65 4.91
C ALA A 204 -12.31 -12.99 5.45
N GLN A 205 -13.09 -13.60 6.34
CA GLN A 205 -12.79 -14.94 6.84
C GLN A 205 -12.84 -15.99 5.73
N GLN A 206 -13.87 -15.95 4.89
CA GLN A 206 -13.99 -16.90 3.78
C GLN A 206 -12.77 -16.83 2.85
N TYR A 207 -12.36 -15.64 2.43
CA TYR A 207 -11.26 -15.50 1.48
C TYR A 207 -9.89 -15.65 2.14
N SER A 208 -9.72 -15.33 3.42
CA SER A 208 -8.49 -15.67 4.13
C SER A 208 -8.32 -17.19 4.25
N ASP A 209 -9.40 -17.94 4.48
CA ASP A 209 -9.38 -19.40 4.49
C ASP A 209 -9.05 -19.99 3.12
N VAL A 210 -9.68 -19.50 2.05
CA VAL A 210 -9.37 -19.93 0.68
C VAL A 210 -7.89 -19.67 0.38
N LEU A 211 -7.40 -18.45 0.60
CA LEU A 211 -6.03 -18.06 0.26
C LEU A 211 -4.99 -18.81 1.11
N ARG A 212 -5.22 -18.93 2.42
CA ARG A 212 -4.28 -19.58 3.33
C ARG A 212 -4.33 -21.10 3.21
N ASN A 213 -5.52 -21.69 3.31
CA ASN A 213 -5.69 -23.13 3.52
C ASN A 213 -5.78 -23.91 2.20
N GLU A 214 -6.45 -23.37 1.18
CA GLU A 214 -6.60 -24.06 -0.10
C GLU A 214 -5.47 -23.68 -1.07
N LYS A 215 -5.21 -22.38 -1.23
CA LYS A 215 -4.23 -21.87 -2.20
C LYS A 215 -2.80 -21.84 -1.66
N LYS A 216 -2.64 -22.08 -0.35
CA LYS A 216 -1.35 -22.13 0.34
C LYS A 216 -0.52 -20.85 0.10
N CYS A 217 -1.15 -19.69 0.23
CA CYS A 217 -0.46 -18.41 0.15
C CYS A 217 0.46 -18.21 1.35
N ASP A 218 1.66 -17.72 1.09
CA ASP A 218 2.69 -17.44 2.09
C ASP A 218 2.34 -16.13 2.85
N LEU A 219 1.74 -15.17 2.15
CA LEU A 219 1.24 -13.91 2.69
C LEU A 219 -0.21 -13.66 2.23
N VAL A 220 -1.09 -13.22 3.12
CA VAL A 220 -2.49 -12.86 2.84
C VAL A 220 -2.74 -11.40 3.21
N ILE A 221 -3.12 -10.59 2.21
CA ILE A 221 -3.37 -9.16 2.32
C ILE A 221 -4.86 -8.87 2.07
N CYS A 222 -5.46 -8.05 2.91
CA CYS A 222 -6.78 -7.46 2.72
C CYS A 222 -6.63 -6.00 2.25
N LEU A 223 -7.17 -5.67 1.07
CA LEU A 223 -7.39 -4.27 0.65
C LEU A 223 -8.75 -3.82 1.18
N SER A 224 -8.73 -3.01 2.22
CA SER A 224 -9.93 -2.62 2.95
C SER A 224 -10.27 -1.16 2.73
N HIS A 225 -11.53 -0.90 2.41
CA HIS A 225 -12.11 0.43 2.36
C HIS A 225 -13.26 0.56 3.37
N ILE A 226 -13.14 -0.06 4.55
CA ILE A 226 -14.19 0.00 5.60
C ILE A 226 -13.85 0.97 6.74
N GLY A 227 -12.71 1.66 6.66
CA GLY A 227 -12.26 2.59 7.68
C GLY A 227 -11.44 1.93 8.79
N TYR A 228 -10.44 2.65 9.29
CA TYR A 228 -9.56 2.19 10.35
C TYR A 228 -10.29 2.03 11.70
N ASP A 229 -11.04 3.06 12.12
CA ASP A 229 -11.75 3.11 13.41
C ASP A 229 -12.86 4.15 13.39
N TYR A 230 -13.96 3.91 14.11
CA TYR A 230 -15.08 4.84 14.25
C TYR A 230 -15.33 5.14 15.72
N LYS A 231 -14.80 6.26 16.21
CA LYS A 231 -14.86 6.62 17.64
C LYS A 231 -16.29 6.78 18.16
N ASP A 232 -17.17 7.31 17.32
CA ASP A 232 -18.56 7.59 17.67
C ASP A 232 -19.48 6.37 17.50
N ASP A 233 -19.00 5.31 16.83
CA ASP A 233 -19.69 4.02 16.73
C ASP A 233 -18.69 2.85 16.82
N PRO A 234 -18.28 2.46 18.04
CA PRO A 234 -17.30 1.40 18.24
C PRO A 234 -17.76 0.00 17.79
N LYS A 235 -19.04 -0.17 17.42
CA LYS A 235 -19.59 -1.43 16.92
C LYS A 235 -19.61 -1.49 15.39
N LYS A 236 -19.46 -0.34 14.71
CA LYS A 236 -19.33 -0.30 13.27
C LYS A 236 -18.07 -1.04 12.85
N VAL A 237 -18.23 -2.00 11.93
CA VAL A 237 -17.10 -2.78 11.42
C VAL A 237 -16.04 -1.85 10.85
N SER A 238 -14.81 -2.03 11.32
CA SER A 238 -13.61 -1.28 10.94
C SER A 238 -12.44 -2.25 10.74
N ASP A 239 -11.30 -1.77 10.24
CA ASP A 239 -10.10 -2.59 10.07
C ASP A 239 -9.62 -3.21 11.39
N LYS A 240 -9.75 -2.50 12.50
CA LYS A 240 -9.42 -3.01 13.85
C LYS A 240 -10.32 -4.20 14.23
N ILE A 241 -11.62 -4.08 13.96
CA ILE A 241 -12.57 -5.15 14.25
C ILE A 241 -12.31 -6.34 13.33
N LEU A 242 -12.09 -6.10 12.03
CA LEU A 242 -11.79 -7.14 11.07
C LEU A 242 -10.51 -7.90 11.42
N ALA A 243 -9.44 -7.19 11.83
CA ALA A 243 -8.19 -7.80 12.28
C ALA A 243 -8.37 -8.74 13.48
N THR A 244 -9.25 -8.37 14.42
CA THR A 244 -9.45 -9.11 15.68
C THR A 244 -10.46 -10.25 15.55
N GLN A 245 -11.45 -10.14 14.65
CA GLN A 245 -12.54 -11.10 14.49
C GLN A 245 -12.29 -12.18 13.42
N THR A 246 -11.23 -12.06 12.63
CA THR A 246 -10.86 -13.02 11.58
C THR A 246 -9.60 -13.81 11.96
N GLU A 247 -9.19 -14.74 11.10
CA GLU A 247 -7.89 -15.39 11.16
C GLU A 247 -7.31 -15.57 9.74
N GLY A 248 -6.01 -15.86 9.64
CA GLY A 248 -5.35 -16.17 8.38
C GLY A 248 -4.91 -14.97 7.54
N ILE A 249 -5.24 -13.74 7.95
CA ILE A 249 -4.78 -12.47 7.36
C ILE A 249 -3.45 -12.05 8.02
N ASP A 250 -2.48 -11.54 7.25
CA ASP A 250 -1.22 -10.99 7.80
C ASP A 250 -1.23 -9.45 7.80
N LEU A 251 -1.83 -8.84 6.79
CA LEU A 251 -1.81 -7.40 6.57
C LEU A 251 -3.17 -6.90 6.05
N ILE A 252 -3.66 -5.83 6.67
CA ILE A 252 -4.82 -5.06 6.20
C ILE A 252 -4.32 -3.67 5.81
N LEU A 253 -4.56 -3.29 4.56
CA LEU A 253 -4.28 -1.96 4.04
C LEU A 253 -5.61 -1.20 3.95
N GLY A 254 -5.80 -0.22 4.81
CA GLY A 254 -7.05 0.51 5.01
C GLY A 254 -7.23 1.72 4.09
N GLY A 255 -8.45 2.26 4.09
CA GLY A 255 -8.90 3.47 3.39
C GLY A 255 -10.07 4.12 4.12
N HIS A 256 -10.83 4.98 3.46
CA HIS A 256 -12.09 5.61 3.90
C HIS A 256 -11.98 6.64 5.04
N THR A 257 -11.32 6.33 6.16
CA THR A 257 -11.24 7.24 7.33
C THR A 257 -10.10 8.26 7.25
N HIS A 258 -9.36 8.29 6.14
CA HIS A 258 -8.21 9.17 5.90
C HIS A 258 -7.18 9.15 7.02
N THR A 259 -7.04 8.02 7.71
CA THR A 259 -6.24 7.96 8.94
C THR A 259 -4.75 7.97 8.60
N PHE A 260 -4.02 8.92 9.18
CA PHE A 260 -2.56 8.96 9.12
C PHE A 260 -2.00 8.12 10.26
N LEU A 261 -1.62 6.88 9.96
CA LEU A 261 -0.89 6.06 10.92
C LEU A 261 0.62 6.37 10.81
N PRO A 262 1.29 6.69 11.93
CA PRO A 262 2.74 6.93 11.90
C PRO A 262 3.52 5.66 11.57
N GLU A 263 2.95 4.50 11.90
CA GLU A 263 3.48 3.17 11.60
C GLU A 263 2.34 2.13 11.52
N PRO A 264 2.55 0.99 10.84
CA PRO A 264 1.63 -0.14 10.89
C PRO A 264 1.33 -0.56 12.34
N GLN A 265 0.06 -0.72 12.66
CA GLN A 265 -0.41 -1.08 13.99
C GLN A 265 -0.61 -2.61 14.10
N ASN A 266 -0.20 -3.19 15.22
CA ASN A 266 -0.33 -4.63 15.48
C ASN A 266 -1.64 -4.94 16.22
N PHE A 267 -2.37 -5.95 15.73
CA PHE A 267 -3.54 -6.51 16.39
C PHE A 267 -3.40 -8.02 16.57
N ILE A 268 -4.03 -8.57 17.60
CA ILE A 268 -4.10 -10.01 17.83
C ILE A 268 -5.44 -10.52 17.31
N ASN A 269 -5.39 -11.44 16.37
CA ASN A 269 -6.58 -12.04 15.79
C ASN A 269 -7.19 -13.11 16.71
N ARG A 270 -8.34 -13.69 16.32
CA ARG A 270 -9.07 -14.66 17.16
C ARG A 270 -8.32 -15.97 17.46
N LYS A 271 -7.18 -16.22 16.81
CA LYS A 271 -6.28 -17.36 17.05
C LYS A 271 -4.98 -16.97 17.75
N GLY A 272 -4.87 -15.75 18.25
CA GLY A 272 -3.66 -15.29 18.92
C GLY A 272 -2.48 -14.99 17.98
N LYS A 273 -2.74 -14.74 16.68
CA LYS A 273 -1.70 -14.37 15.71
C LYS A 273 -1.75 -12.87 15.41
N ASN A 274 -0.58 -12.29 15.13
CA ASN A 274 -0.46 -10.88 14.79
C ASN A 274 -1.05 -10.61 13.39
N VAL A 275 -1.72 -9.48 13.26
CA VAL A 275 -2.19 -8.88 12.00
C VAL A 275 -1.76 -7.42 12.00
N LEU A 276 -1.11 -7.00 10.93
CA LEU A 276 -0.75 -5.60 10.73
C LEU A 276 -1.91 -4.85 10.07
N VAL A 277 -2.17 -3.63 10.54
CA VAL A 277 -3.11 -2.70 9.91
C VAL A 277 -2.36 -1.40 9.60
N ASN A 278 -2.43 -0.92 8.36
CA ASN A 278 -1.83 0.36 7.97
C ASN A 278 -2.76 1.17 7.05
N GLN A 279 -2.70 2.49 7.16
CA GLN A 279 -3.40 3.46 6.33
C GLN A 279 -2.53 4.72 6.25
N VAL A 280 -2.46 5.35 5.07
CA VAL A 280 -1.49 6.40 4.78
C VAL A 280 -2.14 7.75 4.49
N GLY A 281 -3.20 8.07 5.23
CA GLY A 281 -3.86 9.37 5.14
C GLY A 281 -4.76 9.47 3.91
N TRP A 282 -4.58 10.48 3.07
CA TRP A 282 -5.37 10.73 1.87
C TRP A 282 -4.62 11.64 0.89
N ALA A 283 -5.22 11.91 -0.28
CA ALA A 283 -4.77 12.84 -1.32
C ALA A 283 -3.37 12.56 -1.90
N GLY A 284 -2.88 11.32 -1.77
CA GLY A 284 -1.54 10.97 -2.21
C GLY A 284 -0.43 11.73 -1.47
N LEU A 285 -0.67 12.15 -0.23
CA LEU A 285 0.32 12.84 0.60
C LEU A 285 1.45 11.93 1.06
N LEU A 286 1.13 10.64 1.25
CA LEU A 286 2.08 9.62 1.66
C LEU A 286 2.03 8.43 0.68
N LEU A 287 3.19 7.80 0.48
CA LEU A 287 3.32 6.45 -0.08
C LEU A 287 3.73 5.50 1.04
N GLY A 288 2.87 4.56 1.40
CA GLY A 288 3.23 3.53 2.36
C GLY A 288 4.20 2.53 1.76
N LYS A 289 5.27 2.18 2.48
CA LYS A 289 6.18 1.09 2.14
C LYS A 289 6.27 0.12 3.32
N ILE A 290 5.99 -1.15 3.09
CA ILE A 290 6.18 -2.24 4.05
C ILE A 290 7.01 -3.33 3.38
N ASP A 291 8.14 -3.66 3.97
CA ASP A 291 9.04 -4.70 3.49
C ASP A 291 8.91 -5.94 4.38
N PHE A 292 8.61 -7.09 3.78
CA PHE A 292 8.60 -8.39 4.43
C PHE A 292 9.86 -9.16 4.05
N TYR A 293 10.56 -9.69 5.06
CA TYR A 293 11.75 -10.51 4.88
C TYR A 293 11.44 -11.95 5.25
N PHE A 294 11.61 -12.87 4.31
CA PHE A 294 11.25 -14.28 4.45
C PHE A 294 12.48 -15.16 4.71
N ASP A 295 12.31 -16.24 5.46
CA ASP A 295 13.29 -17.33 5.51
C ASP A 295 13.17 -18.28 4.31
N LYS A 296 14.06 -19.27 4.25
CA LYS A 296 14.07 -20.28 3.17
C LYS A 296 12.78 -21.12 3.09
N ASN A 297 12.02 -21.17 4.19
CA ASN A 297 10.74 -21.87 4.28
C ASN A 297 9.55 -20.93 4.04
N LYS A 298 9.82 -19.69 3.58
CA LYS A 298 8.82 -18.64 3.31
C LYS A 298 8.03 -18.19 4.53
N ASN A 299 8.61 -18.31 5.72
CA ASN A 299 8.07 -17.66 6.92
C ASN A 299 8.61 -16.24 7.03
N VAL A 300 7.76 -15.30 7.41
CA VAL A 300 8.18 -13.92 7.71
C VAL A 300 9.09 -13.93 8.95
N LYS A 301 10.31 -13.39 8.82
CA LYS A 301 11.29 -13.23 9.90
C LYS A 301 11.37 -11.82 10.43
N ASN A 302 11.21 -10.85 9.54
CA ASN A 302 11.27 -9.44 9.89
C ASN A 302 10.32 -8.64 9.01
N ILE A 303 9.87 -7.51 9.53
CA ILE A 303 9.05 -6.54 8.83
C ILE A 303 9.65 -5.16 9.12
N SER A 304 9.88 -4.36 8.08
CA SER A 304 10.24 -2.94 8.22
C SER A 304 9.26 -2.08 7.45
N TRP A 305 9.05 -0.85 7.88
CA TRP A 305 8.11 0.07 7.25
C TRP A 305 8.69 1.47 7.13
N ASN A 306 8.18 2.20 6.15
CA ASN A 306 8.46 3.62 5.94
C ASN A 306 7.30 4.26 5.18
N ASN A 307 6.52 5.12 5.85
CA ASN A 307 5.53 5.95 5.19
C ASN A 307 6.23 7.20 4.65
N GLN A 308 6.39 7.29 3.34
CA GLN A 308 7.18 8.33 2.69
C GLN A 308 6.29 9.51 2.29
N VAL A 309 6.64 10.71 2.75
CA VAL A 309 5.99 11.95 2.32
C VAL A 309 6.27 12.17 0.84
N ILE A 310 5.22 12.56 0.10
CA ILE A 310 5.33 12.99 -1.28
C ILE A 310 5.35 14.52 -1.28
N ASP A 311 6.49 15.13 -1.57
CA ASP A 311 6.68 16.58 -1.58
C ASP A 311 7.68 17.04 -2.65
N ASP A 312 8.01 18.32 -2.64
CA ASP A 312 8.92 18.95 -3.61
C ASP A 312 10.39 18.50 -3.49
N SER A 313 10.76 17.68 -2.50
CA SER A 313 12.07 17.01 -2.47
C SER A 313 12.19 15.89 -3.50
N ILE A 314 11.07 15.37 -4.02
CA ILE A 314 11.04 14.36 -5.07
C ILE A 314 11.09 15.04 -6.43
N LEU A 315 12.24 14.91 -7.09
CA LEU A 315 12.46 15.44 -8.44
C LEU A 315 11.72 14.59 -9.48
N VAL A 316 11.02 15.26 -10.41
CA VAL A 316 10.28 14.68 -11.54
C VAL A 316 10.94 15.10 -12.84
#